data_AF-A0A2S9FKD4-F1
#
_entry.id   AF-A0A2S9FKD4-F1
#
_cell.length_a   1.000
_cell.length_b   1.000
_cell.length_c   1.000
_cell.angle_alpha   90.00
_cell.angle_beta   90.00
_cell.angle_gamma   90.00
#
_symmetry.space_group_name_H-M   'P 1'
#
loop_
_entity.id
_entity.type
_entity.pdbx_description
1 polymer ?
#
loop_
_entity_poly.entity_id
_entity_poly.type
_entity_poly.pdbx_seq_one_letter_code
_entity_poly.pdbx_strand_id
1 'polypeptide(L)'
;GRLRRSSLGGVVGDSVGILEDHAALATGLLTLHQATGERAWLDHATRLLDLALDHFADPAEDGRWYDVADDAERLVLRPSDPIDGATPSGASLVAEALQLAAHLAPEDVAQRYAAAADAALSGATMLLARAPRSGGHWLAVAEAAVRGPIQIAVACEGPDSELLAAARALAPGGA
;
A
#
# COMPACT_ATOMS: atom_id res chain seq x y z
N GLY A 1 4.07 16.63 -3.34
CA GLY A 1 4.44 16.66 -4.78
C GLY A 1 4.22 15.28 -5.37
N ARG A 2 4.01 15.15 -6.69
CA ARG A 2 3.82 13.84 -7.36
C ARG A 2 5.15 13.08 -7.42
N LEU A 3 5.09 11.74 -7.31
CA LEU A 3 6.25 10.89 -7.52
C LEU A 3 6.71 10.94 -8.98
N ARG A 4 8.00 10.69 -9.18
CA ARG A 4 8.63 10.53 -10.51
C ARG A 4 9.26 9.17 -10.57
N ARG A 5 9.06 8.49 -11.69
CA ARG A 5 9.38 7.06 -11.83
C ARG A 5 10.85 6.79 -12.11
N SER A 6 11.58 7.80 -12.58
CA SER A 6 12.99 7.67 -12.92
C SER A 6 13.79 8.90 -12.49
N SER A 7 15.06 8.64 -12.19
CA SER A 7 16.09 9.66 -12.07
C SER A 7 17.42 9.10 -12.57
N LEU A 8 18.29 9.96 -13.07
CA LEU A 8 19.62 9.57 -13.51
C LEU A 8 20.62 10.67 -13.13
N GLY A 9 21.68 10.31 -12.42
CA GLY A 9 22.71 11.27 -12.01
C GLY A 9 22.19 12.40 -11.10
N GLY A 10 21.17 12.12 -10.27
CA GLY A 10 20.54 13.13 -9.41
C GLY A 10 19.54 14.04 -10.15
N VAL A 11 19.37 13.87 -11.45
CA VAL A 11 18.36 14.59 -12.24
C VAL A 11 17.08 13.75 -12.28
N VAL A 12 15.98 14.36 -11.85
CA VAL A 12 14.66 13.74 -11.85
C VAL A 12 14.10 13.73 -13.28
N GLY A 13 13.62 12.58 -13.74
CA GLY A 13 13.00 12.44 -15.06
C GLY A 13 11.56 12.93 -15.10
N ASP A 14 11.04 13.15 -16.32
CA ASP A 14 9.69 13.66 -16.53
C ASP A 14 8.58 12.61 -16.31
N SER A 15 8.93 11.32 -16.31
CA SER A 15 7.95 10.24 -16.15
C SER A 15 7.28 10.32 -14.77
N VAL A 16 5.96 10.53 -14.78
CA VAL A 16 5.14 10.59 -13.55
C VAL A 16 5.00 9.19 -12.97
N GLY A 17 5.05 9.09 -11.64
CA GLY A 17 4.79 7.83 -10.94
C GLY A 17 3.34 7.38 -11.12
N ILE A 18 3.15 6.08 -11.30
CA ILE A 18 1.84 5.42 -11.41
C ILE A 18 1.41 4.86 -10.06
N LEU A 19 0.24 4.23 -10.00
CA LEU A 19 -0.32 3.66 -8.76
C LEU A 19 0.66 2.70 -8.07
N GLU A 20 1.26 1.79 -8.84
CA GLU A 20 2.28 0.84 -8.38
C GLU A 20 3.42 1.54 -7.63
N ASP A 21 3.94 2.66 -8.16
CA ASP A 21 5.06 3.38 -7.55
C ASP A 21 4.66 4.03 -6.21
N HIS A 22 3.44 4.54 -6.12
CA HIS A 22 2.92 5.15 -4.89
C HIS A 22 2.68 4.08 -3.82
N ALA A 23 2.05 2.98 -4.20
CA ALA A 23 1.73 1.89 -3.29
C ALA A 23 3.00 1.17 -2.79
N ALA A 24 3.92 0.81 -3.67
CA ALA A 24 5.17 0.16 -3.30
C ALA A 24 6.03 1.04 -2.37
N LEU A 25 6.12 2.35 -2.66
CA LEU A 25 6.84 3.28 -1.80
C LEU A 25 6.13 3.44 -0.45
N ALA A 26 4.80 3.52 -0.42
CA ALA A 26 4.04 3.57 0.83
C ALA A 26 4.29 2.33 1.70
N THR A 27 4.23 1.13 1.14
CA THR A 27 4.55 -0.13 1.86
C THR A 27 5.98 -0.09 2.43
N GLY A 28 6.96 0.35 1.65
CA GLY A 28 8.34 0.51 2.11
C GLY A 28 8.50 1.51 3.26
N LEU A 29 7.82 2.65 3.19
CA LEU A 29 7.81 3.67 4.25
C LEU A 29 7.11 3.16 5.52
N LEU A 30 6.00 2.44 5.41
CA LEU A 30 5.33 1.80 6.55
C LEU A 30 6.23 0.74 7.19
N THR A 31 7.03 0.04 6.38
CA THR A 31 8.03 -0.93 6.87
C THR A 31 9.15 -0.23 7.64
N LEU A 32 9.68 0.89 7.12
CA LEU A 32 10.64 1.72 7.84
C LEU A 32 10.07 2.27 9.14
N HIS A 33 8.80 2.69 9.15
CA HIS A 33 8.13 3.14 10.36
C HIS A 33 8.12 2.05 11.43
N GLN A 34 7.74 0.82 11.08
CA GLN A 34 7.73 -0.30 12.03
C GLN A 34 9.14 -0.67 12.53
N ALA A 35 10.13 -0.67 11.64
CA ALA A 35 11.51 -1.02 11.97
C ALA A 35 12.21 0.03 12.84
N THR A 36 11.96 1.32 12.61
CA THR A 36 12.66 2.43 13.28
C THR A 36 11.86 3.06 14.42
N GLY A 37 10.53 3.06 14.32
CA GLY A 37 9.63 3.84 15.18
C GLY A 37 9.54 5.32 14.80
N GLU A 38 10.24 5.77 13.76
CA GLU A 38 10.21 7.17 13.34
C GLU A 38 8.88 7.51 12.67
N ARG A 39 8.14 8.46 13.26
CA ARG A 39 6.83 8.91 12.76
C ARG A 39 6.89 9.54 11.37
N ALA A 40 8.02 10.15 11.01
CA ALA A 40 8.19 10.77 9.70
C ALA A 40 7.88 9.81 8.56
N TRP A 41 8.24 8.53 8.67
CA TRP A 41 7.96 7.53 7.64
C TRP A 41 6.47 7.24 7.49
N LEU A 42 5.74 7.11 8.60
CA LEU A 42 4.28 6.97 8.58
C LEU A 42 3.63 8.17 7.91
N ASP A 43 4.01 9.39 8.30
CA ASP A 43 3.43 10.61 7.75
C ASP A 43 3.68 10.75 6.23
N HIS A 44 4.82 10.24 5.73
CA HIS A 44 5.10 10.23 4.30
C HIS A 44 4.26 9.17 3.58
N ALA A 45 4.11 7.97 4.16
CA ALA A 45 3.29 6.91 3.60
C ALA A 45 1.82 7.31 3.49
N THR A 46 1.24 7.89 4.56
CA THR A 46 -0.17 8.31 4.56
C THR A 46 -0.44 9.37 3.51
N ARG A 47 0.48 10.34 3.30
CA ARG A 47 0.34 11.31 2.20
C ARG A 47 0.34 10.68 0.81
N LEU A 48 1.08 9.58 0.61
CA LEU A 48 1.05 8.85 -0.66
C LEU A 48 -0.25 8.08 -0.84
N LEU A 49 -0.79 7.50 0.23
CA LEU A 49 -2.06 6.77 0.21
C LEU A 49 -3.26 7.70 0.04
N ASP A 50 -3.26 8.87 0.68
CA ASP A 50 -4.29 9.89 0.46
C ASP A 50 -4.27 10.36 -1.00
N LEU A 51 -3.08 10.59 -1.56
CA LEU A 51 -2.91 10.90 -2.97
C LEU A 51 -3.42 9.76 -3.86
N ALA A 52 -3.14 8.50 -3.51
CA ALA A 52 -3.65 7.33 -4.22
C ALA A 52 -5.18 7.30 -4.22
N LEU A 53 -5.81 7.49 -3.05
CA LEU A 53 -7.26 7.54 -2.90
C LEU A 53 -7.89 8.68 -3.69
N ASP A 54 -7.28 9.86 -3.66
CA ASP A 54 -7.85 11.06 -4.29
C ASP A 54 -7.71 11.03 -5.82
N HIS A 55 -6.64 10.43 -6.34
CA HIS A 55 -6.30 10.53 -7.76
C HIS A 55 -6.34 9.22 -8.54
N PHE A 56 -6.31 8.06 -7.90
CA PHE A 56 -6.23 6.75 -8.57
C PHE A 56 -7.46 5.86 -8.34
N ALA A 57 -8.22 6.07 -7.27
CA ALA A 57 -9.48 5.36 -7.06
C ALA A 57 -10.51 5.73 -8.15
N ASP A 58 -11.36 4.77 -8.53
CA ASP A 58 -12.50 5.05 -9.40
C ASP A 58 -13.65 5.64 -8.58
N PRO A 59 -14.07 6.91 -8.82
CA PRO A 59 -15.18 7.51 -8.09
C PRO A 59 -16.55 6.89 -8.41
N ALA A 60 -16.64 6.06 -9.47
CA ALA A 60 -17.88 5.40 -9.88
C ALA A 60 -17.98 3.93 -9.42
N GLU A 61 -16.88 3.32 -8.98
CA GLU A 61 -16.82 1.90 -8.64
C GLU A 61 -15.84 1.67 -7.48
N ASP A 62 -16.38 1.53 -6.26
CA ASP A 62 -15.58 1.31 -5.06
C ASP A 62 -14.66 0.10 -5.19
N GLY A 63 -13.40 0.28 -4.75
CA GLY A 63 -12.38 -0.78 -4.81
C GLY A 63 -11.75 -0.99 -6.19
N ARG A 64 -12.21 -0.28 -7.23
CA ARG A 64 -11.54 -0.23 -8.52
C ARG A 64 -10.50 0.89 -8.54
N TRP A 65 -9.36 0.59 -9.14
CA TRP A 65 -8.21 1.48 -9.20
C TRP A 65 -7.69 1.63 -10.62
N TYR A 66 -7.29 2.84 -10.99
CA TYR A 66 -6.62 3.14 -12.23
C TYR A 66 -5.10 3.16 -12.04
N ASP A 67 -4.36 2.79 -13.08
CA ASP A 67 -2.89 2.78 -13.01
C ASP A 67 -2.31 4.20 -13.08
N VAL A 68 -2.96 5.09 -13.81
CA VAL A 68 -2.52 6.47 -14.05
C VAL A 68 -3.41 7.43 -13.29
N ALA A 69 -2.87 8.51 -12.70
CA ALA A 69 -3.65 9.53 -11.99
C ALA A 69 -4.64 10.26 -12.93
N ASP A 70 -5.75 10.74 -12.39
CA ASP A 70 -6.78 11.48 -13.15
C ASP A 70 -6.32 12.85 -13.66
N ASP A 71 -5.31 13.42 -13.02
CA ASP A 71 -4.69 14.71 -13.34
C ASP A 71 -3.37 14.59 -14.11
N ALA A 72 -2.99 13.38 -14.50
CA ALA A 72 -1.87 13.14 -15.40
C ALA A 72 -2.22 13.49 -16.86
N GLU A 73 -1.31 13.20 -17.80
CA GLU A 73 -1.58 13.36 -19.22
C GLU A 73 -2.88 12.62 -19.60
N ARG A 74 -3.82 13.33 -20.24
CA ARG A 74 -5.12 12.77 -20.60
C ARG A 74 -4.95 11.72 -21.69
N LEU A 75 -5.00 10.45 -21.30
CA LEU A 75 -5.06 9.31 -22.21
C LEU A 75 -6.48 9.12 -22.76
N VAL A 76 -6.59 8.51 -23.95
CA VAL A 76 -7.91 8.17 -24.57
C VAL A 76 -8.70 7.19 -23.70
N LEU A 77 -7.99 6.23 -23.10
CA LEU A 77 -8.50 5.31 -22.09
C LEU A 77 -7.56 5.36 -20.89
N ARG A 78 -8.11 5.51 -19.70
CA ARG A 78 -7.36 5.41 -18.46
C ARG A 78 -7.24 3.93 -18.06
N PRO A 79 -6.05 3.33 -18.08
CA PRO A 79 -5.88 1.91 -17.78
C PRO A 79 -6.17 1.60 -16.30
N SER A 80 -6.68 0.41 -16.07
CA SER A 80 -7.08 -0.14 -14.77
C SER A 80 -6.91 -1.65 -14.88
N ASP A 81 -5.67 -2.14 -14.73
CA ASP A 81 -5.37 -3.57 -14.79
C ASP A 81 -5.20 -4.16 -13.38
N PRO A 82 -6.16 -4.95 -12.88
CA PRO A 82 -6.07 -5.59 -11.56
C PRO A 82 -5.25 -6.89 -11.58
N ILE A 83 -4.72 -7.32 -12.73
CA ILE A 83 -4.05 -8.61 -12.88
C ILE A 83 -2.60 -8.53 -12.38
N ASP A 84 -2.25 -9.38 -11.42
CA ASP A 84 -0.87 -9.59 -11.03
C ASP A 84 -0.12 -10.38 -12.13
N GLY A 85 1.09 -9.93 -12.45
CA GLY A 85 1.99 -10.55 -13.41
C GLY A 85 3.27 -11.07 -12.76
N ALA A 86 4.42 -10.83 -13.40
CA ALA A 86 5.72 -11.06 -12.78
C ALA A 86 5.97 -10.15 -11.56
N THR A 87 5.27 -9.02 -11.53
CA THR A 87 5.17 -8.10 -10.39
C THR A 87 3.69 -7.96 -10.00
N PRO A 88 3.41 -7.55 -8.75
CA PRO A 88 2.06 -7.17 -8.34
C PRO A 88 1.47 -6.07 -9.23
N SER A 89 0.14 -6.08 -9.42
CA SER A 89 -0.59 -4.95 -10.00
C SER A 89 -0.59 -3.75 -9.06
N GLY A 90 -0.82 -2.55 -9.60
CA GLY A 90 -0.99 -1.34 -8.76
C GLY A 90 -2.17 -1.48 -7.80
N ALA A 91 -3.24 -2.15 -8.23
CA ALA A 91 -4.43 -2.39 -7.42
C ALA A 91 -4.16 -3.34 -6.24
N SER A 92 -3.39 -4.41 -6.44
CA SER A 92 -3.05 -5.34 -5.34
C SER A 92 -2.08 -4.72 -4.35
N LEU A 93 -1.09 -3.94 -4.82
CA LEU A 93 -0.16 -3.22 -3.95
C LEU A 93 -0.83 -2.14 -3.13
N VAL A 94 -1.76 -1.36 -3.72
CA VAL A 94 -2.43 -0.32 -2.94
C VAL A 94 -3.34 -0.94 -1.88
N ALA A 95 -3.95 -2.09 -2.15
CA ALA A 95 -4.70 -2.84 -1.15
C ALA A 95 -3.79 -3.30 0.02
N GLU A 96 -2.59 -3.84 -0.27
CA GLU A 96 -1.60 -4.17 0.77
C GLU A 96 -1.24 -2.94 1.61
N ALA A 97 -0.88 -1.84 0.94
CA ALA A 97 -0.42 -0.62 1.60
C ALA A 97 -1.52 0.02 2.47
N LEU A 98 -2.78 0.03 1.99
CA LEU A 98 -3.94 0.50 2.75
C LEU A 98 -4.22 -0.39 3.95
N GLN A 99 -4.20 -1.72 3.79
CA GLN A 99 -4.40 -2.66 4.88
C GLN A 99 -3.33 -2.49 5.97
N LEU A 100 -2.06 -2.36 5.58
CA LEU A 100 -0.97 -2.10 6.52
C LEU A 100 -1.13 -0.75 7.22
N ALA A 101 -1.46 0.30 6.47
CA ALA A 101 -1.65 1.64 7.03
C ALA A 101 -2.84 1.71 7.99
N ALA A 102 -3.92 0.94 7.75
CA ALA A 102 -5.08 0.87 8.64
C ALA A 102 -4.71 0.41 10.06
N HIS A 103 -3.65 -0.37 10.22
CA HIS A 103 -3.17 -0.84 11.53
C HIS A 103 -2.15 0.09 12.20
N LEU A 104 -1.62 1.08 11.46
CA LEU A 104 -0.55 1.96 11.93
C LEU A 104 -1.00 3.43 12.07
N ALA A 105 -1.99 3.84 11.28
CA ALA A 105 -2.50 5.20 11.27
C ALA A 105 -3.36 5.51 12.51
N PRO A 106 -3.50 6.79 12.89
CA PRO A 106 -4.49 7.23 13.86
C PRO A 106 -5.92 6.80 13.50
N GLU A 107 -6.78 6.60 14.52
CA GLU A 107 -8.12 6.01 14.38
C GLU A 107 -9.02 6.73 13.37
N ASP A 108 -8.93 8.06 13.28
CA ASP A 108 -9.70 8.89 12.36
C ASP A 108 -9.36 8.65 10.88
N VAL A 109 -8.13 8.23 10.60
CA VAL A 109 -7.65 7.92 9.24
C VAL A 109 -7.70 6.41 8.97
N ALA A 110 -7.41 5.59 9.97
CA ALA A 110 -7.35 4.13 9.89
C ALA A 110 -8.63 3.52 9.29
N GLN A 111 -9.80 4.02 9.69
CA GLN A 111 -11.08 3.51 9.21
C GLN A 111 -11.28 3.75 7.70
N ARG A 112 -10.81 4.89 7.18
CA ARG A 112 -10.85 5.19 5.74
C ARG A 112 -9.97 4.22 4.95
N TYR A 113 -8.78 3.92 5.45
CA TYR A 113 -7.86 2.98 4.79
C TYR A 113 -8.37 1.54 4.85
N ALA A 114 -8.90 1.10 6.00
CA ALA A 114 -9.50 -0.23 6.14
C ALA A 114 -10.65 -0.42 5.15
N ALA A 115 -11.58 0.54 5.07
CA ALA A 115 -12.70 0.47 4.14
C ALA A 115 -12.25 0.42 2.67
N ALA A 116 -11.22 1.18 2.30
CA ALA A 116 -10.68 1.16 0.95
C ALA A 116 -9.98 -0.17 0.61
N ALA A 117 -9.24 -0.76 1.56
CA ALA A 117 -8.62 -2.07 1.40
C ALA A 117 -9.68 -3.18 1.25
N ASP A 118 -10.73 -3.17 2.08
CA ASP A 118 -11.85 -4.11 2.02
C ASP A 118 -12.61 -4.02 0.69
N ALA A 119 -12.84 -2.80 0.20
CA ALA A 119 -13.46 -2.58 -1.10
C ALA A 119 -12.59 -3.13 -2.24
N ALA A 120 -11.27 -2.90 -2.19
CA ALA A 120 -10.34 -3.40 -3.19
C ALA A 120 -10.31 -4.94 -3.23
N LEU A 121 -10.26 -5.59 -2.06
CA LEU A 121 -10.36 -7.05 -1.94
C LEU A 121 -11.70 -7.58 -2.45
N SER A 122 -12.79 -6.88 -2.14
CA SER A 122 -14.13 -7.24 -2.63
C SER A 122 -14.18 -7.21 -4.16
N GLY A 123 -13.64 -6.15 -4.79
CA GLY A 123 -13.53 -6.02 -6.24
C GLY A 123 -12.68 -7.11 -6.89
N ALA A 124 -11.63 -7.58 -6.20
CA ALA A 124 -10.75 -8.65 -6.68
C ALA A 124 -11.38 -10.06 -6.62
N THR A 125 -12.53 -10.25 -5.94
CA THR A 125 -13.13 -11.57 -5.70
C THR A 125 -13.31 -12.40 -6.97
N MET A 126 -13.84 -11.80 -8.04
CA MET A 126 -14.07 -12.50 -9.30
C MET A 126 -12.76 -12.90 -10.00
N LEU A 127 -11.74 -12.04 -9.94
CA LEU A 127 -10.39 -12.36 -10.43
C LEU A 127 -9.81 -13.54 -9.66
N LEU A 128 -9.85 -13.50 -8.34
CA LEU A 128 -9.30 -14.56 -7.48
C LEU A 128 -10.03 -15.90 -7.66
N ALA A 129 -11.35 -15.86 -7.85
CA ALA A 129 -12.16 -17.06 -8.06
C ALA A 129 -11.94 -17.71 -9.44
N ARG A 130 -11.67 -16.92 -10.48
CA ARG A 130 -11.59 -17.41 -11.87
C ARG A 130 -10.17 -17.60 -12.39
N ALA A 131 -9.23 -16.80 -11.90
CA ALA A 131 -7.84 -16.80 -12.34
C ALA A 131 -6.88 -16.57 -11.15
N PRO A 132 -6.84 -17.47 -10.16
CA PRO A 132 -5.99 -17.31 -8.97
C PRO A 132 -4.48 -17.19 -9.28
N ARG A 133 -4.02 -17.78 -10.40
CA ARG A 133 -2.64 -17.62 -10.89
C ARG A 133 -2.30 -16.20 -11.32
N SER A 134 -3.31 -15.37 -11.58
CA SER A 134 -3.23 -13.96 -11.99
C SER A 134 -3.51 -13.01 -10.82
N GLY A 135 -3.52 -13.52 -9.59
CA GLY A 135 -3.78 -12.75 -8.37
C GLY A 135 -2.88 -13.19 -7.22
N GLY A 136 -1.61 -13.48 -7.51
CA GLY A 136 -0.67 -14.01 -6.52
C GLY A 136 -0.45 -13.07 -5.32
N HIS A 137 -0.35 -11.76 -5.57
CA HIS A 137 -0.21 -10.77 -4.52
C HIS A 137 -1.56 -10.48 -3.86
N TRP A 138 -2.64 -10.42 -4.65
CA TRP A 138 -4.01 -10.34 -4.10
C TRP A 138 -4.32 -11.45 -3.09
N LEU A 139 -3.90 -12.69 -3.36
CA LEU A 139 -4.08 -13.81 -2.43
C LEU A 139 -3.26 -13.63 -1.14
N ALA A 140 -2.08 -13.01 -1.22
CA ALA A 140 -1.29 -12.69 -0.02
C ALA A 140 -1.98 -11.61 0.82
N VAL A 141 -2.51 -10.56 0.18
CA VAL A 141 -3.30 -9.51 0.86
C VAL A 141 -4.56 -10.11 1.50
N ALA A 142 -5.28 -10.96 0.78
CA ALA A 142 -6.47 -11.63 1.28
C ALA A 142 -6.16 -12.58 2.46
N GLU A 143 -5.04 -13.32 2.39
CA GLU A 143 -4.61 -14.19 3.50
C GLU A 143 -4.29 -13.38 4.75
N ALA A 144 -3.57 -12.27 4.60
CA ALA A 144 -3.28 -11.33 5.68
C ALA A 144 -4.57 -10.70 6.24
N ALA A 145 -5.54 -10.34 5.39
CA ALA A 145 -6.81 -9.77 5.85
C ALA A 145 -7.62 -10.75 6.72
N VAL A 146 -7.56 -12.06 6.39
CA VAL A 146 -8.25 -13.12 7.13
C VAL A 146 -7.51 -13.50 8.41
N ARG A 147 -6.18 -13.60 8.34
CA ARG A 147 -5.34 -13.97 9.49
C ARG A 147 -5.22 -12.83 10.51
N GLY A 148 -5.18 -11.61 10.01
CA GLY A 148 -4.93 -10.38 10.77
C GLY A 148 -3.46 -10.25 11.21
N PRO A 149 -2.98 -9.01 11.47
CA PRO A 149 -1.59 -8.78 11.81
C PRO A 149 -1.29 -9.25 13.22
N ILE A 150 -0.09 -9.80 13.39
CA ILE A 150 0.46 -10.03 14.73
C ILE A 150 0.94 -8.68 15.26
N GLN A 151 0.14 -8.06 16.12
CA GLN A 151 0.50 -6.81 16.78
C GLN A 151 1.29 -7.07 18.07
N ILE A 152 2.53 -6.58 18.12
CA ILE A 152 3.41 -6.66 19.29
C ILE A 152 3.61 -5.25 19.85
N ALA A 153 3.07 -4.99 21.03
CA ALA A 153 3.29 -3.74 21.76
C ALA A 153 4.39 -3.93 22.82
N VAL A 154 5.48 -3.16 22.71
CA VAL A 154 6.59 -3.17 23.68
C VAL A 154 6.62 -1.84 24.43
N ALA A 155 6.28 -1.86 25.71
CA ALA A 155 6.47 -0.72 26.60
C ALA A 155 7.93 -0.66 27.07
N CYS A 156 8.67 0.40 26.69
CA CYS A 156 10.06 0.62 27.07
C CYS A 156 10.36 2.11 27.20
N GLU A 157 11.40 2.46 27.98
CA GLU A 157 11.80 3.86 28.22
C GLU A 157 12.56 4.48 27.03
N GLY A 158 13.07 3.66 26.11
CA GLY A 158 13.88 4.13 24.97
C GLY A 158 14.18 3.00 23.97
N PRO A 159 14.84 3.34 22.86
CA PRO A 159 15.07 2.43 21.73
C PRO A 159 16.04 1.27 22.04
N ASP A 160 16.80 1.34 23.13
CA ASP A 160 17.83 0.36 23.52
C ASP A 160 17.26 -0.89 24.23
N SER A 161 15.93 -1.07 24.21
CA SER A 161 15.28 -2.23 24.82
C SER A 161 15.62 -3.53 24.07
N GLU A 162 16.18 -4.52 24.77
CA GLU A 162 16.43 -5.86 24.23
C GLU A 162 15.13 -6.52 23.73
N LEU A 163 14.01 -6.29 24.43
CA LEU A 163 12.70 -6.82 24.03
C LEU A 163 12.20 -6.15 22.74
N LEU A 164 12.41 -4.83 22.59
CA LEU A 164 12.06 -4.12 21.36
C LEU A 164 12.91 -4.59 20.18
N ALA A 165 14.22 -4.79 20.40
CA ALA A 165 15.13 -5.32 19.39
C ALA A 165 14.75 -6.75 18.99
N ALA A 166 14.44 -7.62 19.96
CA ALA A 166 13.98 -8.98 19.71
C ALA A 166 12.65 -9.01 18.96
N ALA A 167 11.68 -8.16 19.35
CA ALA A 167 10.40 -8.05 18.64
C ALA A 167 10.61 -7.66 17.18
N ARG A 168 11.45 -6.66 16.88
CA ARG A 168 11.76 -6.25 15.50
C ARG A 168 12.49 -7.32 14.68
N ALA A 169 13.33 -8.13 15.33
CA ALA A 169 14.13 -9.15 14.65
C ALA A 169 13.39 -10.48 14.46
N LEU A 170 12.50 -10.84 15.39
CA LEU A 170 11.87 -12.16 15.48
C LEU A 170 10.38 -12.15 15.13
N ALA A 171 9.72 -11.00 15.14
CA ALA A 171 8.34 -10.92 14.67
C ALA A 171 8.30 -11.46 13.23
N PRO A 172 7.40 -12.41 12.94
CA PRO A 172 7.20 -12.82 11.56
C PRO A 172 6.81 -11.58 10.74
N GLY A 173 7.44 -11.40 9.59
CA GLY A 173 6.98 -10.41 8.63
C GLY A 173 5.60 -10.81 8.11
N GLY A 174 4.76 -9.83 7.84
CA GLY A 174 3.41 -10.06 7.32
C GLY A 174 2.36 -9.37 8.17
N ALA A 175 1.39 -8.79 7.46
CA ALA A 175 0.13 -8.34 8.04
C ALA A 175 -0.76 -9.53 8.44
#